data_AF-A0A956R9W3-F1
#
_entry.id   AF-A0A956R9W3-F1
#
_cell.length_a   1.000
_cell.length_b   1.000
_cell.length_c   1.000
_cell.angle_alpha   90.00
_cell.angle_beta   90.00
_cell.angle_gamma   90.00
#
_symmetry.space_group_name_H-M   'P 1'
#
loop_
_entity.id
_entity.type
_entity.pdbx_description
1 polymer ?
#
loop_
_entity_poly.entity_id
_entity_poly.type
_entity_poly.pdbx_seq_one_letter_code
_entity_poly.pdbx_strand_id
1 'polypeptide(L)'
;MDDKLRNKLQDIAERHEELGEMLCAPEVVEDKARFLAASREHAELRPVAEAFARYLRAEEGLAEARELLADPDMRELAQDDVERLTGELGELQAQLQRALLPKDPNDSKNVVLEIRAGTGGEEAALFAADLWRMYSRFAELRGWKIEPLSFSEASAGGLKEVVGLIKGRDVYAM
;
A
#
# COMPACT_ATOMS: atom_id res chain seq x y z
N MET A 1 -5.54 -22.90 -0.37
CA MET A 1 -4.74 -22.07 0.57
C MET A 1 -4.33 -22.93 1.77
N ASP A 2 -3.10 -22.77 2.28
CA ASP A 2 -2.63 -23.47 3.50
C ASP A 2 -3.40 -23.00 4.75
N ASP A 3 -3.67 -23.90 5.69
CA ASP A 3 -4.51 -23.62 6.87
C ASP A 3 -3.91 -22.53 7.77
N LYS A 4 -2.59 -22.50 7.92
CA LYS A 4 -1.91 -21.46 8.72
C LYS A 4 -2.09 -20.08 8.09
N LEU A 5 -2.03 -20.02 6.76
CA LEU A 5 -2.23 -18.79 6.01
C LEU A 5 -3.68 -18.30 6.15
N ARG A 6 -4.65 -19.21 6.02
CA ARG A 6 -6.08 -18.89 6.21
C ARG A 6 -6.35 -18.33 7.60
N ASN A 7 -5.85 -18.97 8.66
CA ASN A 7 -6.06 -18.50 10.03
C ASN A 7 -5.49 -17.10 10.26
N LYS A 8 -4.29 -16.81 9.74
CA LYS A 8 -3.72 -15.45 9.85
C LYS A 8 -4.55 -14.39 9.15
N LEU A 9 -5.11 -14.71 7.98
CA LEU A 9 -5.97 -13.78 7.25
C LEU A 9 -7.30 -13.55 7.97
N GLN A 10 -7.84 -14.61 8.58
CA GLN A 10 -9.00 -14.54 9.44
C GLN A 10 -8.76 -13.62 10.64
N ASP A 11 -7.65 -13.81 11.37
CA ASP A 11 -7.27 -12.96 12.51
C ASP A 11 -7.19 -11.47 12.10
N ILE A 12 -6.62 -11.19 10.91
CA ILE A 12 -6.51 -9.83 10.38
C ILE A 12 -7.89 -9.24 10.03
N ALA A 13 -8.77 -10.04 9.44
CA ALA A 13 -10.12 -9.60 9.08
C ALA A 13 -10.96 -9.31 10.33
N GLU A 14 -10.91 -10.18 11.33
CA GLU A 14 -11.56 -9.99 12.64
C GLU A 14 -11.03 -8.73 13.32
N ARG A 15 -9.71 -8.54 13.35
CA ARG A 15 -9.09 -7.33 13.91
C ARG A 15 -9.55 -6.06 13.18
N HIS A 16 -9.68 -6.10 11.86
CA HIS A 16 -10.17 -4.96 11.08
C HIS A 16 -11.62 -4.63 11.46
N GLU A 17 -12.49 -5.64 11.62
CA GLU A 17 -13.88 -5.45 12.05
C GLU A 17 -13.97 -4.86 13.46
N GLU A 18 -13.22 -5.43 14.42
CA GLU A 18 -13.12 -4.92 15.80
C GLU A 18 -12.70 -3.44 15.82
N LEU A 19 -11.70 -3.06 15.03
CA LEU A 19 -11.25 -1.67 14.94
C LEU A 19 -12.32 -0.75 14.35
N GLY A 20 -13.12 -1.25 13.40
CA GLY A 20 -14.27 -0.54 12.84
C GLY A 20 -15.31 -0.25 13.93
N GLU A 21 -15.65 -1.24 14.75
CA GLU A 21 -16.57 -1.08 15.88
C GLU A 21 -16.01 -0.10 16.93
N MET A 22 -14.73 -0.22 17.27
CA MET A 22 -14.05 0.69 18.19
C MET A 22 -14.12 2.14 17.72
N LEU A 23 -14.00 2.40 16.42
CA LEU A 23 -14.07 3.75 15.86
C LEU A 23 -15.48 4.35 15.92
N CYS A 24 -16.51 3.54 16.15
CA CYS A 24 -17.88 3.98 16.40
C CYS A 24 -18.18 4.21 17.90
N ALA A 25 -17.32 3.73 18.81
CA ALA A 25 -17.53 3.84 20.25
C ALA A 25 -17.26 5.28 20.76
N PRO A 26 -18.21 5.91 21.49
CA PRO A 26 -18.05 7.29 21.98
C PRO A 26 -16.78 7.51 22.80
N GLU A 27 -16.40 6.53 23.63
CA GLU A 27 -15.22 6.63 24.51
C GLU A 27 -13.90 6.67 23.73
N VAL A 28 -13.88 6.12 22.52
CA VAL A 28 -12.71 6.15 21.62
C VAL A 28 -12.70 7.42 20.80
N VAL A 29 -13.87 7.89 20.34
CA VAL A 29 -14.00 9.13 19.56
C VAL A 29 -13.58 10.36 20.39
N GLU A 30 -13.86 10.35 21.69
CA GLU A 30 -13.46 11.42 22.61
C GLU A 30 -11.95 11.43 22.91
N ASP A 31 -11.27 10.29 22.81
CA ASP A 31 -9.81 10.17 22.95
C ASP A 31 -9.11 10.26 21.59
N LYS A 32 -8.64 11.47 21.26
CA LYS A 32 -7.94 11.76 20.00
C LYS A 32 -6.74 10.84 19.73
N ALA A 33 -5.99 10.42 20.77
CA ALA A 33 -4.81 9.60 20.58
C ALA A 33 -5.20 8.16 20.22
N ARG A 34 -6.18 7.59 20.95
CA ARG A 34 -6.73 6.26 20.67
C ARG A 34 -7.44 6.21 19.32
N PHE A 35 -8.23 7.23 18.99
CA PHE A 35 -8.91 7.34 17.69
C PHE A 35 -7.91 7.35 16.53
N LEU A 36 -6.83 8.15 16.63
CA LEU A 36 -5.80 8.21 15.59
C LEU A 36 -5.06 6.88 15.43
N ALA A 37 -4.74 6.19 16.54
CA ALA A 37 -4.10 4.89 16.50
C ALA A 37 -5.00 3.84 15.84
N ALA A 38 -6.26 3.72 16.30
CA ALA A 38 -7.22 2.77 15.75
C ALA A 38 -7.53 3.06 14.27
N SER A 39 -7.67 4.34 13.89
CA SER A 39 -7.90 4.73 12.50
C SER A 39 -6.76 4.34 11.57
N ARG A 40 -5.51 4.47 12.03
CA ARG A 40 -4.32 4.06 11.27
C ARG A 40 -4.28 2.55 11.10
N GLU A 41 -4.43 1.80 12.19
CA GLU A 41 -4.44 0.34 12.16
C GLU A 41 -5.56 -0.18 11.24
N HIS A 42 -6.78 0.35 11.38
CA HIS A 42 -7.91 0.01 10.51
C HIS A 42 -7.61 0.28 9.03
N ALA A 43 -7.01 1.44 8.71
CA ALA A 43 -6.61 1.78 7.35
C ALA A 43 -5.46 0.92 6.81
N GLU A 44 -4.61 0.36 7.68
CA GLU A 44 -3.52 -0.54 7.30
C GLU A 44 -4.02 -1.96 7.02
N LEU A 45 -4.99 -2.45 7.79
CA LEU A 45 -5.54 -3.80 7.64
C LEU A 45 -6.58 -3.91 6.51
N ARG A 46 -7.27 -2.81 6.18
CA ARG A 46 -8.34 -2.78 5.17
C ARG A 46 -8.00 -3.47 3.84
N PRO A 47 -6.85 -3.21 3.19
CA PRO A 47 -6.56 -3.84 1.90
C PRO A 47 -6.47 -5.37 1.99
N VAL A 48 -6.01 -5.90 3.13
CA VAL A 48 -5.91 -7.34 3.36
C VAL A 48 -7.28 -7.93 3.66
N ALA A 49 -8.06 -7.27 4.53
CA ALA A 49 -9.42 -7.69 4.87
C ALA A 49 -10.34 -7.71 3.64
N GLU A 50 -10.31 -6.67 2.80
CA GLU A 50 -11.11 -6.60 1.57
C GLU A 50 -10.69 -7.67 0.54
N ALA A 51 -9.39 -7.89 0.36
CA ALA A 51 -8.88 -8.94 -0.53
C ALA A 51 -9.28 -10.34 -0.04
N PHE A 52 -9.26 -10.57 1.28
CA PHE A 52 -9.66 -11.84 1.87
C PHE A 52 -11.18 -12.07 1.75
N ALA A 53 -12.00 -11.04 1.98
CA ALA A 53 -13.44 -11.13 1.76
C ALA A 53 -13.78 -11.43 0.28
N ARG A 54 -13.04 -10.86 -0.66
CA ARG A 54 -13.17 -11.22 -2.09
C ARG A 54 -12.78 -12.67 -2.36
N TYR A 55 -11.71 -13.16 -1.73
CA TYR A 55 -11.28 -14.55 -1.85
C TYR A 55 -12.36 -15.52 -1.36
N LEU A 56 -12.96 -15.26 -0.20
CA LEU A 56 -14.04 -16.09 0.35
C LEU A 56 -15.26 -16.13 -0.58
N ARG A 57 -15.69 -14.98 -1.10
CA ARG A 57 -16.79 -14.92 -2.08
C ARG A 57 -16.48 -15.68 -3.37
N ALA A 58 -15.25 -15.60 -3.87
CA ALA A 58 -14.84 -16.35 -5.05
C ALA A 58 -14.77 -17.86 -4.79
N GLU A 59 -14.39 -18.26 -3.57
CA GLU A 59 -14.38 -19.67 -3.13
C GLU A 59 -15.80 -20.24 -3.02
N GLU A 60 -16.73 -19.49 -2.44
CA GLU A 60 -18.16 -19.82 -2.40
C GLU A 60 -18.75 -19.93 -3.81
N GLY A 61 -18.55 -18.91 -4.65
CA GLY A 61 -19.04 -18.92 -6.02
C GLY A 61 -18.45 -20.07 -6.86
N LEU A 62 -17.20 -20.47 -6.61
CA LEU A 62 -16.60 -21.62 -7.29
C LEU A 62 -17.25 -22.94 -6.85
N ALA A 63 -17.61 -23.06 -5.57
CA ALA A 63 -18.34 -24.22 -5.08
C ALA A 63 -19.73 -24.32 -5.74
N GLU A 64 -20.48 -23.22 -5.77
CA GLU A 64 -21.79 -23.14 -6.43
C GLU A 64 -21.69 -23.47 -7.94
N ALA A 65 -20.72 -22.89 -8.66
CA ALA A 65 -20.51 -23.16 -10.08
C ALA A 65 -20.18 -24.64 -10.34
N ARG A 66 -19.44 -25.30 -9.44
CA ARG A 66 -19.16 -26.74 -9.54
C ARG A 66 -20.39 -27.61 -9.34
N GLU A 67 -21.32 -27.21 -8.49
CA GLU A 67 -22.59 -27.91 -8.32
C GLU A 67 -23.45 -27.82 -9.60
N LEU A 68 -23.44 -26.67 -10.27
CA LEU A 68 -24.17 -26.43 -11.52
C LEU A 68 -23.63 -27.24 -12.72
N LEU A 69 -22.39 -27.78 -12.66
CA LEU A 69 -21.86 -28.68 -13.71
C LEU A 69 -22.66 -29.98 -13.88
N ALA A 70 -23.44 -30.35 -12.86
CA ALA A 70 -24.32 -31.51 -12.90
C ALA A 70 -25.56 -31.28 -13.78
N ASP A 71 -25.97 -30.03 -13.99
CA ASP A 71 -27.10 -29.66 -14.84
C ASP A 71 -26.64 -29.51 -16.30
N PRO A 72 -27.13 -30.34 -17.25
CA PRO A 72 -26.74 -30.27 -18.65
C PRO A 72 -27.03 -28.93 -19.31
N ASP A 73 -28.09 -28.23 -18.90
CA ASP A 73 -28.52 -26.97 -19.51
C ASP A 73 -27.64 -25.79 -19.03
N MET A 74 -27.03 -25.93 -17.85
CA MET A 74 -26.18 -24.90 -17.23
C MET A 74 -24.67 -25.22 -17.35
N ARG A 75 -24.30 -26.39 -17.86
CA ARG A 75 -22.92 -26.89 -17.85
C ARG A 75 -21.91 -25.99 -18.55
N GLU A 76 -22.27 -25.41 -19.69
CA GLU A 76 -21.35 -24.54 -20.47
C GLU A 76 -21.05 -23.26 -19.69
N LEU A 77 -22.09 -22.58 -19.19
CA LEU A 77 -21.94 -21.39 -18.35
C LEU A 77 -21.18 -21.69 -17.05
N ALA A 78 -21.48 -22.82 -16.42
CA ALA A 78 -20.80 -23.27 -15.20
C ALA A 78 -19.32 -23.57 -15.43
N GLN A 79 -18.93 -24.09 -16.61
CA GLN A 79 -17.52 -24.30 -16.96
C GLN A 79 -16.75 -22.98 -17.07
N ASP A 80 -17.33 -21.99 -17.76
CA ASP A 80 -16.73 -20.66 -17.90
C ASP A 80 -16.53 -19.99 -16.52
N ASP A 81 -17.54 -20.09 -15.64
CA ASP A 81 -17.44 -19.55 -14.28
C ASP A 81 -16.40 -20.28 -13.44
N VAL A 82 -16.31 -21.61 -13.55
CA VAL A 82 -15.27 -22.39 -12.86
C VAL A 82 -13.87 -21.96 -13.30
N GLU A 83 -13.64 -21.77 -14.60
CA GLU A 83 -12.34 -21.31 -15.12
C GLU A 83 -12.01 -19.90 -14.60
N ARG A 84 -12.94 -18.96 -14.73
CA ARG A 84 -12.79 -17.58 -14.29
C ARG A 84 -12.51 -17.48 -12.78
N LEU A 85 -13.31 -18.14 -11.95
CA LEU A 85 -13.20 -18.09 -10.49
C LEU A 85 -11.95 -18.81 -10.00
N THR A 86 -11.53 -19.90 -10.66
CA THR A 86 -10.26 -20.56 -10.36
C THR A 86 -9.08 -19.64 -10.64
N GLY A 87 -9.10 -18.88 -11.75
CA GLY A 87 -8.12 -17.85 -12.05
C GLY A 87 -8.09 -16.74 -11.00
N GLU A 88 -9.24 -16.17 -10.67
CA GLU A 88 -9.37 -15.10 -9.67
C GLU A 88 -8.86 -15.54 -8.29
N LEU A 89 -9.18 -16.77 -7.85
CA LEU A 89 -8.67 -17.32 -6.59
C LEU A 89 -7.14 -17.43 -6.59
N GLY A 90 -6.52 -17.80 -7.71
CA GLY A 90 -5.08 -17.87 -7.85
C GLY A 90 -4.42 -16.49 -7.69
N GLU A 91 -4.97 -15.47 -8.34
CA GLU A 91 -4.49 -14.09 -8.25
C GLU A 91 -4.65 -13.51 -6.84
N LEU A 92 -5.84 -13.69 -6.24
CA LEU A 92 -6.13 -13.23 -4.89
C LEU A 92 -5.25 -13.93 -3.85
N GLN A 93 -5.02 -15.25 -3.99
CA GLN A 93 -4.11 -15.97 -3.09
C GLN A 93 -2.69 -15.41 -3.16
N ALA A 94 -2.18 -15.14 -4.37
CA ALA A 94 -0.85 -14.55 -4.54
C ALA A 94 -0.77 -13.12 -3.98
N GLN A 95 -1.83 -12.32 -4.15
CA GLN A 95 -1.93 -10.99 -3.55
C GLN A 95 -1.89 -11.05 -2.02
N LEU A 96 -2.70 -11.93 -1.42
CA LEU A 96 -2.77 -12.12 0.02
C LEU A 96 -1.43 -12.60 0.60
N GLN A 97 -0.76 -13.53 -0.07
CA GLN A 97 0.58 -13.99 0.35
C GLN A 97 1.59 -12.84 0.36
N ARG A 98 1.62 -12.00 -0.69
CA ARG A 98 2.50 -10.83 -0.73
C ARG A 98 2.18 -9.82 0.38
N ALA A 99 0.90 -9.62 0.69
CA ALA A 99 0.48 -8.67 1.71
C ALA A 99 0.89 -9.08 3.14
N LEU A 100 1.13 -10.37 3.38
CA LEU A 100 1.59 -10.91 4.67
C LEU A 100 3.11 -11.00 4.79
N LEU A 101 3.85 -10.66 3.74
CA LEU A 101 5.29 -10.51 3.89
C LEU A 101 5.55 -9.39 4.90
N PRO A 102 6.46 -9.60 5.86
CA PRO A 102 6.81 -8.56 6.82
C PRO A 102 7.26 -7.33 6.04
N LYS A 103 6.54 -6.22 6.24
CA LYS A 103 6.96 -4.92 5.71
C LYS A 103 8.31 -4.57 6.30
N ASP A 104 9.16 -3.88 5.54
CA ASP A 104 10.38 -3.34 6.11
C ASP A 104 9.97 -2.31 7.18
N PRO A 105 10.50 -2.36 8.41
CA PRO A 105 10.18 -1.39 9.45
C PRO A 105 10.53 0.06 9.04
N ASN A 106 11.28 0.26 7.97
CA ASN A 106 11.60 1.56 7.40
C ASN A 106 10.60 2.02 6.34
N ASP A 107 9.76 1.14 5.77
CA ASP A 107 8.83 1.45 4.67
C ASP A 107 7.94 2.66 4.98
N SER A 108 7.44 2.74 6.21
CA SER A 108 6.56 3.82 6.68
C SER A 108 7.29 5.10 7.11
N LYS A 109 8.64 5.13 7.05
CA LYS A 109 9.43 6.27 7.51
C LYS A 109 9.52 7.36 6.44
N ASN A 110 9.61 8.60 6.91
CA ASN A 110 9.99 9.74 6.09
C ASN A 110 11.44 9.59 5.63
N VAL A 111 11.78 10.19 4.48
CA VAL A 111 13.13 10.09 3.89
C VAL A 111 13.78 11.46 3.83
N VAL A 112 15.08 11.52 4.12
CA VAL A 112 15.90 12.70 3.81
C VAL A 112 16.53 12.48 2.44
N LEU A 113 16.17 13.34 1.49
CA LEU A 113 16.77 13.40 0.17
C LEU A 113 17.90 14.43 0.18
N GLU A 114 19.12 13.96 -0.06
CA GLU A 114 20.30 14.80 -0.24
C GLU A 114 20.81 14.71 -1.68
N ILE A 115 20.87 15.84 -2.36
CA ILE A 115 21.41 15.95 -3.72
C ILE A 115 22.63 16.87 -3.66
N ARG A 116 23.77 16.36 -4.11
CA ARG A 116 25.04 17.08 -4.16
C ARG A 116 25.58 17.11 -5.58
N ALA A 117 26.04 18.27 -6.03
CA ALA A 117 26.73 18.41 -7.31
C ALA A 117 28.05 17.62 -7.27
N GLY A 118 28.23 16.71 -8.23
CA GLY A 118 29.45 15.93 -8.39
C GLY A 118 30.52 16.66 -9.22
N THR A 119 31.31 15.90 -9.97
CA THR A 119 32.26 16.44 -10.94
C THR A 119 31.54 17.07 -12.13
N GLY A 120 32.04 18.21 -12.64
CA GLY A 120 31.41 18.92 -13.78
C GLY A 120 31.12 20.40 -13.50
N GLY A 121 31.43 20.91 -12.31
CA GLY A 121 31.33 22.33 -11.99
C GLY A 121 29.90 22.86 -12.14
N GLU A 122 29.71 23.83 -13.03
CA GLU A 122 28.42 24.50 -13.27
C GLU A 122 27.35 23.56 -13.83
N GLU A 123 27.70 22.68 -14.76
CA GLU A 123 26.76 21.71 -15.33
C GLU A 123 26.21 20.74 -14.27
N ALA A 124 27.08 20.31 -13.35
CA ALA A 124 26.70 19.45 -12.24
C ALA A 124 25.75 20.18 -11.26
N ALA A 125 25.96 21.47 -11.04
CA ALA A 125 25.10 22.28 -10.19
C ALA A 125 23.71 22.51 -10.82
N LEU A 126 23.65 22.76 -12.13
CA LEU A 126 22.39 22.85 -12.86
C LEU A 126 21.62 21.52 -12.83
N PHE A 127 22.31 20.40 -13.04
CA PHE A 127 21.69 19.08 -12.98
C PHE A 127 21.17 18.74 -11.57
N ALA A 128 21.90 19.10 -10.52
CA ALA A 128 21.42 18.94 -9.14
C ALA A 128 20.12 19.74 -8.89
N ALA A 129 20.01 20.94 -9.45
CA ALA A 129 18.78 21.74 -9.39
C ALA A 129 17.62 21.09 -10.17
N ASP A 130 17.91 20.49 -11.32
CA ASP A 130 16.93 19.74 -12.11
C ASP A 130 16.43 18.50 -11.38
N LEU A 131 17.33 17.72 -10.76
CA LEU A 131 16.95 16.58 -9.93
C LEU A 131 16.07 17.01 -8.76
N TRP A 132 16.44 18.08 -8.07
CA TRP A 132 15.62 18.61 -6.97
C TRP A 132 14.22 18.98 -7.44
N ARG A 133 14.11 19.68 -8.58
CA ARG A 133 12.82 20.03 -9.18
C ARG A 133 12.03 18.78 -9.58
N MET A 134 12.68 17.79 -10.18
CA MET A 134 12.08 16.52 -10.59
C MET A 134 11.51 15.76 -9.39
N TYR A 135 12.31 15.55 -8.35
CA TYR A 135 11.87 14.83 -7.15
C TYR A 135 10.81 15.61 -6.36
N SER A 136 10.89 16.95 -6.33
CA SER A 136 9.84 17.79 -5.72
C SER A 136 8.49 17.57 -6.43
N ARG A 137 8.49 17.56 -7.77
CA ARG A 137 7.28 17.27 -8.55
C ARG A 137 6.77 15.85 -8.36
N PHE A 138 7.67 14.87 -8.32
CA PHE A 138 7.29 13.49 -8.05
C PHE A 138 6.63 13.33 -6.67
N ALA A 139 7.20 13.96 -5.64
CA ALA A 139 6.62 13.95 -4.29
C ALA A 139 5.22 14.56 -4.27
N GLU A 140 5.02 15.72 -4.93
CA GLU A 140 3.69 16.34 -5.07
C GLU A 140 2.68 15.40 -5.74
N LEU A 141 3.07 14.72 -6.83
CA LEU A 141 2.20 13.75 -7.54
C LEU A 141 1.81 12.55 -6.68
N ARG A 142 2.66 12.16 -5.72
CA ARG A 142 2.38 11.10 -4.75
C ARG A 142 1.62 11.61 -3.51
N GLY A 143 1.29 12.90 -3.45
CA GLY A 143 0.66 13.52 -2.28
C GLY A 143 1.59 13.64 -1.07
N TRP A 144 2.90 13.55 -1.30
CA TRP A 144 3.91 13.72 -0.26
C TRP A 144 4.28 15.20 -0.11
N LYS A 145 4.66 15.57 1.12
CA LYS A 145 5.12 16.91 1.45
C LYS A 145 6.65 16.93 1.47
N ILE A 146 7.25 17.82 0.70
CA ILE A 146 8.69 18.09 0.80
C ILE A 146 8.95 19.30 1.69
N GLU A 147 9.83 19.16 2.67
CA GLU A 147 10.29 20.23 3.56
C GLU A 147 11.78 20.45 3.31
N PRO A 148 12.17 21.52 2.61
CA PRO A 148 13.57 21.81 2.41
C PRO A 148 14.25 22.14 3.75
N LEU A 149 15.40 21.52 4.01
CA LEU A 149 16.18 21.69 5.23
C LEU A 149 17.42 22.56 5.01
N SER A 150 18.08 22.39 3.86
CA SER A 150 19.31 23.12 3.51
C SER A 150 19.38 23.33 2.00
N PHE A 151 19.87 24.49 1.58
CA PHE A 151 20.24 24.80 0.20
C PHE A 151 21.62 25.45 0.16
N SER A 152 22.45 25.00 -0.77
CA SER A 152 23.71 25.62 -1.12
C SER A 152 23.71 25.88 -2.63
N GLU A 153 23.67 27.16 -3.00
CA GLU A 153 23.69 27.58 -4.40
C GLU A 153 25.13 27.59 -4.95
N ALA A 154 25.27 27.32 -6.24
CA ALA A 154 26.54 27.49 -6.92
C ALA A 154 26.69 28.91 -7.47
N SER A 155 27.93 29.40 -7.56
CA SER A 155 28.25 30.79 -7.92
C SER A 155 27.73 31.24 -9.29
N ALA A 156 27.58 30.30 -10.23
CA ALA A 156 27.10 30.55 -11.59
C ALA A 156 25.64 30.10 -11.81
N GLY A 157 24.93 29.72 -10.74
CA GLY A 157 23.56 29.19 -10.79
C GLY A 157 23.50 27.67 -10.58
N GLY A 158 22.30 27.19 -10.25
CA GLY A 158 22.09 25.80 -9.83
C GLY A 158 22.42 25.55 -8.36
N LEU A 159 22.47 24.27 -7.96
CA LEU A 159 22.63 23.84 -6.57
C LEU A 159 23.93 23.06 -6.40
N LYS A 160 24.79 23.50 -5.48
CA LYS A 160 25.93 22.71 -5.00
C LYS A 160 25.44 21.57 -4.09
N GLU A 161 24.47 21.87 -3.22
CA GLU A 161 23.86 20.90 -2.31
C GLU A 161 22.40 21.31 -2.02
N VAL A 162 21.52 20.33 -1.88
CA VAL A 162 20.20 20.51 -1.29
C VAL A 162 19.84 19.31 -0.45
N VAL A 163 19.26 19.57 0.72
CA VAL A 163 18.74 18.56 1.63
C VAL A 163 17.27 18.85 1.87
N GLY A 164 16.41 17.86 1.65
CA GLY A 164 14.97 17.95 1.89
C GLY A 164 14.43 16.75 2.65
N LEU A 165 13.51 16.98 3.58
CA LEU A 165 12.75 15.94 4.25
C LEU A 165 11.45 15.69 3.49
N ILE A 166 11.30 14.49 2.92
CA ILE A 166 10.07 14.06 2.25
C ILE A 166 9.21 13.31 3.28
N LYS A 167 8.03 13.87 3.56
CA LYS A 167 7.04 13.33 4.49
C LYS A 167 5.84 12.78 3.74
N GLY A 168 5.43 11.58 4.09
CA GLY A 168 4.31 10.93 3.43
C GLY A 168 4.12 9.50 3.90
N ARG A 169 3.07 8.86 3.40
CA ARG A 169 2.87 7.43 3.58
C ARG A 169 3.76 6.66 2.61
N ASP A 170 4.45 5.65 3.12
CA ASP A 170 5.25 4.68 2.36
C ASP A 170 6.34 5.34 1.47
N VAL A 171 6.98 6.42 1.94
CA VAL A 171 8.00 7.18 1.17
C VAL A 171 9.25 6.34 0.91
N TYR A 172 9.67 5.53 1.88
CA TYR A 172 10.88 4.70 1.78
C TYR A 172 10.66 3.43 0.94
N ALA A 173 9.42 2.93 0.88
CA ALA A 173 9.06 1.68 0.21
C ALA A 173 8.93 1.81 -1.33
N MET A 174 9.17 3.00 -1.88
CA MET A 174 8.96 3.34 -3.29
C MET A 174 10.28 3.52 -4.02
#